data_AF-A0A3B0Y2X4-F1
#
_entry.id   AF-A0A3B0Y2X4-F1
#
_cell.length_a   1.000
_cell.length_b   1.000
_cell.length_c   1.000
_cell.angle_alpha   90.00
_cell.angle_beta   90.00
_cell.angle_gamma   90.00
#
_symmetry.space_group_name_H-M   'P 1'
#
loop_
_entity.id
_entity.type
_entity.pdbx_description
1 polymer ?
#
loop_
_entity_poly.entity_id
_entity_poly.type
_entity_poly.pdbx_seq_one_letter_code
_entity_poly.pdbx_strand_id
1 'polypeptide(L)'
;MSQFVTGQRWINDAQLMMGLGTVVSVAHRTVSILFQSTGETRAYAKESAPLTRIIFKPGDEIKDHKKRTLTIKAVDQARQPVVYHVITEQGTTELLEECNLDTAIQLNKPLERLLSGQIDDLKWYELRSRTWLNLLKNHNSGIAGLTGARTSLIPHQLFIANEVASRYAPRVLLADEVGLGKTIEAGLIIHQQLSTGRARRVLIIVPEALIHQWLVEMLRRFNLFFSIFDEQRCLAIIESTDFSNPFNAEQQIICSLDLFTDNPQRFEQVIHAEWDLLIVDEAHHLGWSTEQVSEEYELVSQLANISKGLLLLTATPEQFGKESHFARLRLLDADKFNDYDRFIQQENQYQIIADLIEQINADQPLSDNMLSQLRALESNIDVEQVKHATLSAQQKNEITHHLLDCHGTGRVLFRNTR
;
A
#
# COMPACT_ATOMS: atom_id res chain seq x y z
N MET A 1 -43.12 -21.44 6.82
CA MET A 1 -42.06 -21.08 7.78
C MET A 1 -41.14 -22.28 7.92
N SER A 2 -39.86 -22.10 7.63
CA SER A 2 -38.84 -23.16 7.74
C SER A 2 -38.67 -23.55 9.21
N GLN A 3 -38.97 -24.81 9.54
CA GLN A 3 -38.76 -25.33 10.89
C GLN A 3 -37.27 -25.69 11.04
N PHE A 4 -36.54 -24.86 11.77
CA PHE A 4 -35.14 -25.12 12.11
C PHE A 4 -35.07 -26.31 13.08
N VAL A 5 -34.25 -27.30 12.74
CA VAL A 5 -33.94 -28.45 13.59
C VAL A 5 -32.43 -28.54 13.75
N THR A 6 -31.99 -28.92 14.95
CA THR A 6 -30.58 -29.11 15.28
C THR A 6 -29.93 -30.12 14.32
N GLY A 7 -28.73 -29.80 13.83
CA GLY A 7 -28.00 -30.62 12.86
C GLY A 7 -28.29 -30.32 11.39
N GLN A 8 -29.27 -29.48 11.07
CA GLN A 8 -29.50 -29.00 9.70
C GLN A 8 -28.37 -28.10 9.20
N ARG A 9 -28.13 -28.10 7.89
CA ARG A 9 -27.11 -27.30 7.22
C ARG A 9 -27.72 -26.12 6.44
N TRP A 10 -27.14 -24.94 6.67
CA TRP A 10 -27.62 -23.67 6.14
C TRP A 10 -26.45 -22.80 5.70
N ILE A 11 -26.64 -21.99 4.66
CA ILE A 11 -25.70 -20.93 4.27
C ILE A 11 -26.26 -19.57 4.62
N ASN A 12 -25.36 -18.62 4.87
CA ASN A 12 -25.70 -17.21 5.00
C ASN A 12 -25.56 -16.52 3.64
N ASP A 13 -26.67 -16.07 3.08
CA ASP A 13 -26.72 -15.45 1.75
C ASP A 13 -25.95 -14.12 1.69
N ALA A 14 -25.84 -13.41 2.81
CA ALA A 14 -25.11 -12.15 2.90
C ALA A 14 -23.59 -12.34 2.99
N GLN A 15 -23.12 -13.51 3.45
CA GLN A 15 -21.72 -13.76 3.79
C GLN A 15 -21.33 -15.20 3.43
N LEU A 16 -21.38 -15.50 2.12
CA LEU A 16 -21.05 -16.82 1.55
C LEU A 16 -19.63 -17.30 1.90
N MET A 17 -18.71 -16.38 2.23
CA MET A 17 -17.34 -16.70 2.66
C MET A 17 -17.28 -17.48 3.98
N MET A 18 -18.32 -17.41 4.81
CA MET A 18 -18.42 -18.20 6.04
C MET A 18 -18.81 -19.67 5.79
N GLY A 19 -19.01 -20.05 4.53
CA GLY A 19 -19.25 -21.44 4.15
C GLY A 19 -20.54 -22.03 4.75
N LEU A 20 -20.56 -23.36 4.85
CA LEU A 20 -21.70 -24.12 5.34
C LEU A 20 -21.78 -24.07 6.88
N GLY A 21 -22.92 -23.62 7.41
CA GLY A 21 -23.19 -23.57 8.84
C GLY A 21 -24.07 -24.72 9.32
N THR A 22 -23.89 -25.16 10.58
CA THR A 22 -24.73 -26.16 11.25
C THR A 22 -25.59 -25.52 12.32
N VAL A 23 -26.88 -25.86 12.36
CA VAL A 23 -27.77 -25.44 13.46
C VAL A 23 -27.36 -26.15 14.75
N VAL A 24 -26.89 -25.37 15.74
CA VAL A 24 -26.49 -25.89 17.06
C VAL A 24 -27.64 -25.84 18.05
N SER A 25 -28.37 -24.72 18.07
CA SER A 25 -29.49 -24.52 18.99
C SER A 25 -30.60 -23.71 18.35
N VAL A 26 -31.83 -24.02 18.74
CA VAL A 26 -33.05 -23.38 18.25
C VAL A 26 -33.85 -22.89 19.44
N ALA A 27 -33.91 -21.59 19.64
CA ALA A 27 -34.72 -20.96 20.69
C ALA A 27 -36.10 -20.53 20.13
N HIS A 28 -36.96 -19.91 20.93
CA HIS A 28 -38.30 -19.53 20.47
C HIS A 28 -38.27 -18.54 19.28
N ARG A 29 -37.41 -17.50 19.35
CA ARG A 29 -37.31 -16.42 18.33
C ARG A 29 -36.00 -16.41 17.54
N THR A 30 -34.99 -17.15 17.99
CA THR A 30 -33.64 -17.15 17.38
C THR A 30 -33.16 -18.54 17.02
N VAL A 31 -32.22 -18.62 16.08
CA VAL A 31 -31.49 -19.82 15.68
C VAL A 31 -29.99 -19.55 15.72
N SER A 32 -29.22 -20.44 16.33
CA SER A 32 -27.76 -20.33 16.41
C SER A 32 -27.10 -21.28 15.43
N ILE A 33 -26.21 -20.75 14.60
CA ILE A 33 -25.51 -21.49 13.55
C ILE A 33 -24.01 -21.41 13.79
N LEU A 34 -23.35 -22.56 13.81
CA LEU A 34 -21.90 -22.69 13.84
C LEU A 34 -21.37 -22.80 12.41
N PHE A 35 -20.56 -21.83 11.99
CA PHE A 35 -19.85 -21.84 10.73
C PHE A 35 -18.49 -22.53 10.93
N GLN A 36 -18.42 -23.80 10.57
CA GLN A 36 -17.24 -24.63 10.85
C GLN A 36 -15.99 -24.20 10.05
N SER A 37 -16.12 -23.43 8.97
CA SER A 37 -14.96 -22.90 8.23
C SER A 37 -14.27 -21.72 8.92
N THR A 38 -15.00 -20.95 9.73
CA THR A 38 -14.46 -19.82 10.51
C THR A 38 -14.35 -20.13 12.01
N GLY A 39 -15.05 -21.16 12.49
CA GLY A 39 -15.18 -21.49 13.92
C GLY A 39 -16.16 -20.58 14.67
N GLU A 40 -16.81 -19.63 13.99
CA GLU A 40 -17.72 -18.67 14.62
C GLU A 40 -19.13 -19.24 14.79
N THR A 41 -19.77 -18.93 15.93
CA THR A 41 -21.19 -19.17 16.14
C THR A 41 -21.96 -17.85 16.06
N ARG A 42 -23.01 -17.81 15.25
CA ARG A 42 -23.86 -16.62 15.08
C ARG A 42 -25.32 -16.92 15.32
N ALA A 43 -26.02 -15.96 15.94
CA ALA A 43 -27.45 -16.05 16.21
C ALA A 43 -28.24 -15.17 15.23
N TYR A 44 -29.30 -15.72 14.65
CA TYR A 44 -30.19 -15.03 13.73
C TYR A 44 -31.63 -15.06 14.26
N ALA A 45 -32.42 -14.03 13.97
CA ALA A 45 -33.86 -14.03 14.23
C ALA A 45 -34.58 -14.88 13.17
N LYS A 46 -35.42 -15.84 13.57
CA LYS A 46 -36.02 -16.83 12.65
C LYS A 46 -36.83 -16.23 11.50
N GLU A 47 -37.45 -15.07 11.72
CA GLU A 47 -38.32 -14.40 10.74
C GLU A 47 -37.56 -13.63 9.66
N SER A 48 -36.33 -13.20 9.96
CA SER A 48 -35.52 -12.32 9.10
C SER A 48 -34.12 -12.87 8.82
N ALA A 49 -33.88 -14.13 9.13
CA ALA A 49 -32.57 -14.73 8.94
C ALA A 49 -32.25 -14.85 7.44
N PRO A 50 -31.14 -14.28 6.95
CA PRO A 50 -30.68 -14.43 5.56
C PRO A 50 -30.03 -15.81 5.37
N LEU A 51 -30.78 -16.85 5.70
CA LEU A 51 -30.32 -18.23 5.74
C LEU A 51 -31.07 -19.06 4.70
N THR A 52 -30.32 -19.72 3.84
CA THR A 52 -30.87 -20.66 2.86
C THR A 52 -30.48 -22.09 3.21
N ARG A 53 -31.48 -22.98 3.26
CA ARG A 53 -31.26 -24.41 3.53
C ARG A 53 -30.68 -25.07 2.29
N ILE A 54 -29.64 -25.88 2.48
CA ILE A 54 -29.04 -26.65 1.39
C ILE A 54 -29.48 -28.09 1.49
N ILE A 55 -30.04 -28.59 0.38
CA ILE A 55 -30.35 -30.00 0.21
C ILE A 55 -29.79 -30.42 -1.14
N PHE A 56 -28.90 -31.40 -1.14
CA PHE A 56 -28.32 -31.95 -2.36
C PHE A 56 -29.30 -32.89 -3.06
N LYS A 57 -29.13 -33.03 -4.38
CA LYS A 57 -29.96 -33.89 -5.21
C LYS A 57 -29.24 -35.21 -5.54
N PRO A 58 -29.97 -36.29 -5.85
CA PRO A 58 -29.38 -37.49 -6.41
C PRO A 58 -28.56 -37.16 -7.68
N GLY A 59 -27.32 -37.63 -7.72
CA GLY A 59 -26.34 -37.33 -8.76
C GLY A 59 -25.26 -36.31 -8.38
N ASP A 60 -25.45 -35.54 -7.31
CA ASP A 60 -24.46 -34.55 -6.87
C ASP A 60 -23.24 -35.24 -6.22
N GLU A 61 -22.04 -34.72 -6.51
CA GLU A 61 -20.80 -35.09 -5.83
C GLU A 61 -20.58 -34.21 -4.60
N ILE A 62 -20.51 -34.83 -3.44
CA ILE A 62 -20.30 -34.16 -2.15
C ILE A 62 -19.05 -34.71 -1.47
N LYS A 63 -18.53 -33.96 -0.50
CA LYS A 63 -17.43 -34.41 0.36
C LYS A 63 -17.93 -34.60 1.79
N ASP A 64 -17.44 -35.67 2.42
CA ASP A 64 -17.62 -35.93 3.85
C ASP A 64 -16.61 -35.11 4.68
N HIS A 65 -16.80 -35.00 6.00
CA HIS A 65 -15.87 -34.35 6.93
C HIS A 65 -14.43 -34.91 6.85
N LYS A 66 -14.27 -36.14 6.35
CA LYS A 66 -12.96 -36.79 6.06
C LYS A 66 -12.40 -36.46 4.68
N LYS A 67 -12.99 -35.51 3.95
CA LYS A 67 -12.65 -35.10 2.56
C LYS A 67 -12.75 -36.22 1.52
N ARG A 68 -13.53 -37.26 1.79
CA ARG A 68 -13.81 -38.34 0.82
C ARG A 68 -14.90 -37.87 -0.15
N THR A 69 -14.67 -38.05 -1.45
CA THR A 69 -15.65 -37.72 -2.50
C THR A 69 -16.71 -38.82 -2.58
N LEU A 70 -17.98 -38.44 -2.59
CA LEU A 70 -19.13 -39.32 -2.49
C LEU A 70 -20.22 -38.85 -3.45
N THR A 71 -20.87 -39.78 -4.15
CA THR A 71 -21.97 -39.45 -5.07
C THR A 71 -23.32 -39.81 -4.45
N ILE A 72 -24.28 -38.90 -4.47
CA ILE A 72 -25.59 -39.14 -3.86
C ILE A 72 -26.46 -40.01 -4.77
N LYS A 73 -26.97 -41.13 -4.26
CA LYS A 73 -27.89 -42.02 -4.97
C LYS A 73 -29.35 -41.74 -4.65
N ALA A 74 -29.65 -41.45 -3.38
CA ALA A 74 -31.00 -41.17 -2.89
C ALA A 74 -30.94 -40.30 -1.65
N VAL A 75 -32.01 -39.56 -1.39
CA VAL A 75 -32.12 -38.61 -0.27
C VAL A 75 -33.35 -38.96 0.53
N ASP A 76 -33.19 -39.31 1.80
CA ASP A 76 -34.30 -39.56 2.72
C ASP A 76 -34.66 -38.26 3.46
N GLN A 77 -35.68 -37.57 2.95
CA GLN A 77 -36.21 -36.34 3.54
C GLN A 77 -37.27 -36.61 4.64
N ALA A 78 -37.66 -37.86 4.87
CA ALA A 78 -38.62 -38.20 5.93
C ALA A 78 -37.99 -38.12 7.33
N ARG A 79 -36.65 -38.15 7.40
CA ARG A 79 -35.86 -37.93 8.61
C ARG A 79 -35.32 -36.50 8.67
N GLN A 80 -35.33 -35.89 9.86
CA GLN A 80 -34.67 -34.62 10.13
C GLN A 80 -33.68 -34.80 11.28
N PRO A 81 -32.36 -34.54 11.10
CA PRO A 81 -31.69 -34.06 9.88
C PRO A 81 -31.73 -35.06 8.70
N VAL A 82 -31.54 -34.56 7.47
CA VAL A 82 -31.66 -35.35 6.24
C VAL A 82 -30.54 -36.40 6.17
N VAL A 83 -30.87 -37.60 5.70
CA VAL A 83 -29.88 -38.68 5.49
C VAL A 83 -29.70 -38.92 3.99
N TYR A 84 -28.45 -38.86 3.55
CA TYR A 84 -28.04 -39.10 2.17
C TYR A 84 -27.57 -40.55 2.02
N HIS A 85 -28.12 -41.27 1.05
CA HIS A 85 -27.55 -42.54 0.60
C HIS A 85 -26.47 -42.22 -0.44
N VAL A 86 -25.21 -42.47 -0.08
CA VAL A 86 -24.05 -42.10 -0.88
C VAL A 86 -23.29 -43.32 -1.37
N ILE A 87 -22.70 -43.23 -2.54
CA ILE A 87 -21.82 -44.25 -3.12
C ILE A 87 -20.38 -43.75 -3.00
N THR A 88 -19.50 -44.58 -2.43
CA THR A 88 -18.05 -44.32 -2.39
C THR A 88 -17.39 -44.61 -3.74
N GLU A 89 -16.17 -44.11 -3.97
CA GLU A 89 -15.38 -44.48 -5.16
C GLU A 89 -15.16 -45.99 -5.30
N GLN A 90 -15.31 -46.77 -4.22
CA GLN A 90 -15.23 -48.23 -4.21
C GLN A 90 -16.57 -48.93 -4.49
N GLY A 91 -17.63 -48.18 -4.80
CA GLY A 91 -18.95 -48.71 -5.14
C GLY A 91 -19.79 -49.17 -3.95
N THR A 92 -19.33 -48.97 -2.71
CA THR A 92 -20.10 -49.29 -1.50
C THR A 92 -21.13 -48.20 -1.21
N THR A 93 -22.35 -48.59 -0.84
CA THR A 93 -23.39 -47.64 -0.44
C THR A 93 -23.31 -47.40 1.07
N GLU A 94 -23.08 -46.15 1.47
CA GLU A 94 -23.04 -45.72 2.88
C GLU A 94 -24.18 -44.72 3.17
N LEU A 95 -24.51 -44.58 4.45
CA LEU A 95 -25.46 -43.59 4.94
C LEU A 95 -24.67 -42.40 5.50
N LEU A 96 -24.91 -41.20 4.98
CA LEU A 96 -24.29 -39.98 5.44
C LEU A 96 -25.36 -39.03 5.98
N GLU A 97 -25.25 -38.69 7.26
CA GLU A 97 -26.10 -37.67 7.89
C GLU A 97 -25.67 -36.25 7.47
N GLU A 98 -26.64 -35.33 7.33
CA GLU A 98 -26.42 -33.92 6.98
C GLU A 98 -25.37 -33.23 7.86
N CYS A 99 -25.26 -33.63 9.13
CA CYS A 99 -24.31 -33.10 10.11
C CYS A 99 -22.85 -33.45 9.78
N ASN A 100 -22.58 -34.44 8.93
CA ASN A 100 -21.24 -34.92 8.59
C ASN A 100 -20.72 -34.39 7.24
N LEU A 101 -21.51 -33.57 6.54
CA LEU A 101 -21.07 -32.92 5.30
C LEU A 101 -19.86 -31.99 5.52
N ASP A 102 -18.97 -31.97 4.53
CA ASP A 102 -17.86 -31.03 4.50
C ASP A 102 -18.36 -29.58 4.44
N THR A 103 -17.57 -28.68 5.01
CA THR A 103 -17.88 -27.26 5.24
C THR A 103 -17.51 -26.41 4.04
N ALA A 104 -16.65 -26.95 3.18
CA ALA A 104 -16.08 -26.31 2.00
C ALA A 104 -16.99 -26.39 0.77
N ILE A 105 -18.30 -26.54 0.93
CA ILE A 105 -19.23 -26.48 -0.20
C ILE A 105 -19.38 -25.03 -0.62
N GLN A 106 -18.67 -24.67 -1.70
CA GLN A 106 -18.80 -23.36 -2.34
C GLN A 106 -19.92 -23.41 -3.38
N LEU A 107 -21.17 -23.13 -2.98
CA LEU A 107 -22.27 -22.83 -3.92
C LEU A 107 -22.11 -21.43 -4.53
N ASN A 108 -20.91 -21.10 -5.00
CA ASN A 108 -20.59 -19.78 -5.55
C ASN A 108 -20.66 -19.76 -7.08
N LYS A 109 -20.96 -20.89 -7.73
CA LYS A 109 -21.10 -20.96 -9.19
C LYS A 109 -22.49 -20.49 -9.61
N PRO A 110 -22.62 -19.41 -10.42
CA PRO A 110 -23.91 -18.89 -10.83
C PRO A 110 -24.82 -19.93 -11.51
N LEU A 111 -24.23 -20.88 -12.23
CA LEU A 111 -24.95 -21.96 -12.91
C LEU A 111 -25.67 -22.89 -11.92
N GLU A 112 -25.02 -23.28 -10.83
CA GLU A 112 -25.60 -24.18 -9.81
C GLU A 112 -26.72 -23.49 -9.03
N ARG A 113 -26.58 -22.18 -8.77
CA ARG A 113 -27.65 -21.35 -8.20
C ARG A 113 -28.86 -21.29 -9.13
N LEU A 114 -28.65 -21.08 -10.43
CA LEU A 114 -29.72 -21.08 -11.42
C LEU A 114 -30.43 -22.45 -11.52
N LEU A 115 -29.66 -23.55 -11.58
CA LEU A 115 -30.19 -24.92 -11.66
C LEU A 115 -30.91 -25.37 -10.38
N SER A 116 -30.60 -24.77 -9.24
CA SER A 116 -31.32 -24.98 -7.97
C SER A 116 -32.53 -24.04 -7.79
N GLY A 117 -32.78 -23.14 -8.74
CA GLY A 117 -33.89 -22.19 -8.69
C GLY A 117 -33.63 -20.96 -7.82
N GLN A 118 -32.39 -20.73 -7.40
CA GLN A 118 -31.96 -19.52 -6.70
C GLN A 118 -31.70 -18.42 -7.73
N ILE A 119 -32.66 -17.50 -7.86
CA ILE A 119 -32.58 -16.37 -8.79
C ILE A 119 -32.51 -15.09 -7.97
N ASP A 120 -31.44 -14.32 -8.17
CA ASP A 120 -31.28 -12.98 -7.58
C ASP A 120 -32.12 -11.96 -8.37
N ASP A 121 -32.59 -10.89 -7.71
CA ASP A 121 -33.27 -9.80 -8.42
C ASP A 121 -32.36 -9.15 -9.47
N LEU A 122 -32.95 -8.80 -10.62
CA LEU A 122 -32.24 -8.13 -11.72
C LEU A 122 -31.49 -6.87 -11.26
N LYS A 123 -32.05 -6.12 -10.31
CA LYS A 123 -31.42 -4.92 -9.74
C LYS A 123 -30.04 -5.21 -9.14
N TRP A 124 -29.87 -6.34 -8.45
CA TRP A 124 -28.60 -6.73 -7.84
C TRP A 124 -27.59 -7.20 -8.88
N TYR A 125 -28.06 -7.93 -9.90
CA TYR A 125 -27.22 -8.30 -11.03
C TYR A 125 -26.70 -7.07 -11.79
N GLU A 126 -27.58 -6.11 -12.11
CA GLU A 126 -27.20 -4.86 -12.77
C GLU A 126 -26.21 -4.06 -11.92
N LEU A 127 -26.48 -3.91 -10.62
CA LEU A 127 -25.57 -3.22 -9.71
C LEU A 127 -24.21 -3.89 -9.70
N ARG A 128 -24.16 -5.21 -9.53
CA ARG A 128 -22.91 -5.98 -9.54
C ARG A 128 -22.13 -5.76 -10.84
N SER A 129 -22.78 -5.89 -11.99
CA SER A 129 -22.14 -5.69 -13.29
C SER A 129 -21.60 -4.26 -13.45
N ARG A 130 -22.39 -3.24 -13.08
CA ARG A 130 -21.97 -1.83 -13.16
C ARG A 130 -20.81 -1.54 -12.21
N THR A 131 -20.83 -2.08 -11.00
CA THR A 131 -19.75 -1.95 -10.03
C THR A 131 -18.44 -2.51 -10.58
N TRP A 132 -18.46 -3.72 -11.17
CA TRP A 132 -17.28 -4.31 -11.79
C TRP A 132 -16.72 -3.48 -12.94
N LEU A 133 -17.59 -2.97 -13.84
CA LEU A 133 -17.17 -2.10 -14.94
C LEU A 133 -16.55 -0.79 -14.44
N ASN A 134 -17.12 -0.18 -13.40
CA ASN A 134 -16.59 1.04 -12.81
C ASN A 134 -15.26 0.80 -12.08
N LEU A 135 -15.13 -0.33 -11.38
CA LEU A 135 -13.85 -0.72 -10.76
C LEU A 135 -12.77 -0.89 -11.83
N LEU A 136 -13.05 -1.61 -12.92
CA LEU A 136 -12.12 -1.79 -14.03
C LEU A 136 -11.70 -0.45 -14.65
N LYS A 137 -12.67 0.44 -14.90
CA LYS A 137 -12.41 1.79 -15.42
C LYS A 137 -11.49 2.59 -14.48
N ASN A 138 -11.73 2.51 -13.18
CA ASN A 138 -10.91 3.20 -12.18
C ASN A 138 -9.48 2.63 -12.12
N HIS A 139 -9.33 1.31 -12.13
CA HIS A 139 -8.01 0.67 -12.14
C HIS A 139 -7.20 1.02 -13.39
N ASN A 140 -7.84 1.12 -14.55
CA ASN A 140 -7.19 1.44 -15.83
C ASN A 140 -6.99 2.95 -16.08
N SER A 141 -7.42 3.81 -15.16
CA SER A 141 -7.40 5.27 -15.37
C SER A 141 -5.99 5.89 -15.31
N GLY A 142 -4.99 5.17 -14.78
CA GLY A 142 -3.63 5.70 -14.56
C GLY A 142 -3.50 6.68 -13.38
N ILE A 143 -4.63 7.14 -12.83
CA ILE A 143 -4.70 8.10 -11.70
C ILE A 143 -5.12 7.43 -10.39
N ALA A 144 -5.04 6.10 -10.33
CA ALA A 144 -5.40 5.31 -9.15
C ALA A 144 -4.57 5.76 -7.94
N GLY A 145 -5.25 6.17 -6.87
CA GLY A 145 -4.61 6.66 -5.65
C GLY A 145 -4.33 8.18 -5.62
N LEU A 146 -4.54 8.93 -6.70
CA LEU A 146 -4.35 10.39 -6.70
C LEU A 146 -5.66 11.17 -6.49
N THR A 147 -6.80 10.57 -6.82
CA THR A 147 -8.12 11.25 -6.77
C THR A 147 -8.85 11.14 -5.43
N GLY A 148 -8.39 10.26 -4.54
CA GLY A 148 -9.06 10.01 -3.25
C GLY A 148 -8.74 11.05 -2.18
N ALA A 149 -7.66 11.81 -2.36
CA ALA A 149 -7.20 12.80 -1.39
C ALA A 149 -8.09 14.05 -1.38
N ARG A 150 -8.39 14.56 -0.18
CA ARG A 150 -9.12 15.82 0.03
C ARG A 150 -8.15 17.00 0.02
N THR A 151 -7.53 17.21 -1.14
CA THR A 151 -6.51 18.24 -1.37
C THR A 151 -6.88 19.05 -2.61
N SER A 152 -6.37 20.28 -2.70
CA SER A 152 -6.46 21.05 -3.93
C SER A 152 -5.57 20.40 -5.01
N LEU A 153 -6.02 20.41 -6.25
CA LEU A 153 -5.28 19.86 -7.39
C LEU A 153 -4.23 20.87 -7.86
N ILE A 154 -3.11 20.95 -7.14
CA ILE A 154 -2.01 21.85 -7.49
C ILE A 154 -1.05 21.10 -8.45
N PRO A 155 -0.75 21.64 -9.65
CA PRO A 155 -0.01 20.90 -10.69
C PRO A 155 1.35 20.35 -10.25
N HIS A 156 2.17 21.12 -9.54
CA HIS A 156 3.50 20.66 -9.11
C HIS A 156 3.42 19.49 -8.11
N GLN A 157 2.47 19.55 -7.16
CA GLN A 157 2.25 18.48 -6.18
C GLN A 157 1.80 17.18 -6.86
N LEU A 158 0.90 17.29 -7.84
CA LEU A 158 0.41 16.14 -8.60
C LEU A 158 1.49 15.53 -9.48
N PHE A 159 2.35 16.36 -10.06
CA PHE A 159 3.50 15.89 -10.84
C PHE A 159 4.43 15.05 -9.98
N ILE A 160 4.87 15.57 -8.84
CA ILE A 160 5.74 14.86 -7.89
C ILE A 160 5.06 13.57 -7.42
N ALA A 161 3.81 13.65 -6.99
CA ALA A 161 3.08 12.48 -6.51
C ALA A 161 3.01 11.38 -7.58
N ASN A 162 2.64 11.71 -8.81
CA ASN A 162 2.53 10.74 -9.90
C ASN A 162 3.90 10.14 -10.28
N GLU A 163 4.94 10.98 -10.37
CA GLU A 163 6.27 10.53 -10.76
C GLU A 163 6.91 9.64 -9.69
N VAL A 164 6.79 10.02 -8.41
CA VAL A 164 7.41 9.30 -7.30
C VAL A 164 6.61 8.06 -6.92
N ALA A 165 5.28 8.14 -6.83
CA ALA A 165 4.47 7.03 -6.36
C ALA A 165 4.22 5.93 -7.41
N SER A 166 4.52 6.21 -8.69
CA SER A 166 4.53 5.18 -9.73
C SER A 166 5.71 4.21 -9.60
N ARG A 167 6.78 4.60 -8.89
CA ARG A 167 7.97 3.78 -8.64
C ARG A 167 7.66 2.65 -7.65
N TYR A 168 8.32 1.50 -7.79
CA TYR A 168 8.11 0.34 -6.91
C TYR A 168 8.53 0.62 -5.46
N ALA A 169 9.71 1.20 -5.27
CA ALA A 169 10.27 1.55 -3.97
C ALA A 169 10.91 2.95 -4.07
N PRO A 170 10.12 4.03 -3.91
CA PRO A 170 10.63 5.38 -4.11
C PRO A 170 11.62 5.74 -3.02
N ARG A 171 12.82 6.20 -3.42
CA ARG A 171 13.81 6.83 -2.54
C ARG A 171 14.02 8.26 -3.02
N VAL A 172 13.42 9.22 -2.31
CA VAL A 172 13.31 10.62 -2.77
C VAL A 172 13.46 11.61 -1.62
N LEU A 173 14.09 12.75 -1.89
CA LEU A 173 14.18 13.93 -1.04
C LEU A 173 13.22 15.01 -1.55
N LEU A 174 12.23 15.36 -0.73
CA LEU A 174 11.31 16.47 -0.95
C LEU A 174 11.84 17.70 -0.21
N ALA A 175 12.39 18.65 -0.97
CA ALA A 175 13.08 19.83 -0.46
C ALA A 175 12.36 21.15 -0.83
N ASP A 176 11.05 21.07 -1.11
CA ASP A 176 10.23 22.22 -1.45
C ASP A 176 10.24 23.28 -0.35
N GLU A 177 10.08 24.54 -0.76
CA GLU A 177 9.99 25.68 0.14
C GLU A 177 8.88 25.51 1.20
N VAL A 178 9.04 26.18 2.35
CA VAL A 178 8.09 26.08 3.45
C VAL A 178 6.71 26.57 3.00
N GLY A 179 5.70 25.72 3.18
CA GLY A 179 4.31 25.98 2.80
C GLY A 179 3.91 25.53 1.40
N LEU A 180 4.82 24.97 0.58
CA LEU A 180 4.47 24.43 -0.75
C LEU A 180 3.78 23.06 -0.72
N GLY A 181 3.70 22.43 0.46
CA GLY A 181 2.89 21.23 0.67
C GLY A 181 3.65 19.89 0.66
N LYS A 182 4.89 19.85 1.15
CA LYS A 182 5.67 18.59 1.31
C LYS A 182 4.89 17.46 1.99
N THR A 183 4.13 17.77 3.05
CA THR A 183 3.28 16.80 3.76
C THR A 183 2.14 16.28 2.87
N ILE A 184 1.59 17.14 2.00
CA ILE A 184 0.55 16.76 1.03
C ILE A 184 1.12 15.84 -0.03
N GLU A 185 2.30 16.15 -0.56
CA GLU A 185 3.01 15.33 -1.55
C GLU A 185 3.34 13.95 -0.97
N ALA A 186 3.92 13.90 0.24
CA ALA A 186 4.19 12.65 0.94
C ALA A 186 2.90 11.85 1.18
N GLY A 187 1.82 12.50 1.62
CA GLY A 187 0.52 11.86 1.81
C GLY A 187 -0.07 11.28 0.52
N LEU A 188 0.06 11.99 -0.61
CA LEU A 188 -0.35 11.48 -1.93
C LEU A 188 0.47 10.25 -2.32
N ILE A 189 1.78 10.28 -2.09
CA ILE A 189 2.67 9.14 -2.39
C ILE A 189 2.28 7.93 -1.54
N ILE A 190 2.12 8.11 -0.23
CA ILE A 190 1.71 7.03 0.69
C ILE A 190 0.35 6.47 0.25
N HIS A 191 -0.63 7.33 0.00
CA HIS A 191 -1.98 6.91 -0.37
C HIS A 191 -1.99 6.11 -1.68
N GLN A 192 -1.20 6.50 -2.68
CA GLN A 192 -1.08 5.76 -3.93
C GLN A 192 -0.32 4.43 -3.76
N GLN A 193 0.77 4.40 -2.97
CA GLN A 193 1.52 3.16 -2.69
C GLN A 193 0.66 2.13 -1.96
N LEU A 194 -0.15 2.56 -0.99
CA LEU A 194 -1.11 1.70 -0.28
C LEU A 194 -2.26 1.26 -1.20
N SER A 195 -2.84 2.18 -1.97
CA SER A 195 -3.97 1.88 -2.87
C SER A 195 -3.61 0.91 -3.99
N THR A 196 -2.36 0.94 -4.46
CA THR A 196 -1.83 0.03 -5.48
C THR A 196 -1.29 -1.28 -4.89
N GLY A 197 -1.24 -1.41 -3.55
CA GLY A 197 -0.72 -2.58 -2.86
C GLY A 197 0.79 -2.76 -2.97
N ARG A 198 1.52 -1.73 -3.42
CA ARG A 198 2.99 -1.72 -3.51
C ARG A 198 3.65 -1.57 -2.15
N ALA A 199 3.02 -0.83 -1.25
CA ALA A 199 3.36 -0.79 0.17
C ALA A 199 2.19 -1.32 1.00
N ARG A 200 2.50 -1.97 2.12
CA ARG A 200 1.54 -2.33 3.16
C ARG A 200 1.95 -1.75 4.50
N ARG A 201 3.26 -1.75 4.78
CA ARG A 201 3.84 -1.30 6.04
C ARG A 201 4.53 0.05 5.86
N VAL A 202 4.03 1.06 6.57
CA VAL A 202 4.50 2.44 6.46
C VAL A 202 4.88 2.97 7.84
N LEU A 203 6.11 3.47 7.95
CA LEU A 203 6.63 4.13 9.16
C LEU A 203 6.88 5.60 8.87
N ILE A 204 6.28 6.46 9.70
CA ILE A 204 6.49 7.91 9.66
C ILE A 204 7.23 8.32 10.93
N ILE A 205 8.43 8.85 10.77
CA ILE A 205 9.23 9.45 11.83
C ILE A 205 9.14 10.96 11.69
N VAL A 206 8.63 11.61 12.73
CA VAL A 206 8.42 13.07 12.76
C VAL A 206 8.84 13.61 14.12
N PRO A 207 9.26 14.88 14.23
CA PRO A 207 9.44 15.51 15.54
C PRO A 207 8.18 15.39 16.41
N GLU A 208 8.34 15.28 17.73
CA GLU A 208 7.23 15.08 18.68
C GLU A 208 6.09 16.12 18.49
N ALA A 209 6.46 17.38 18.25
CA ALA A 209 5.54 18.48 18.02
C ALA A 209 4.63 18.31 16.78
N LEU A 210 5.06 17.51 15.79
CA LEU A 210 4.35 17.32 14.51
C LEU A 210 3.54 16.01 14.44
N ILE A 211 3.67 15.11 15.43
CA ILE A 211 2.97 13.80 15.44
C ILE A 211 1.46 13.95 15.22
N HIS A 212 0.81 14.81 15.99
CA HIS A 212 -0.64 14.99 15.90
C HIS A 212 -1.07 15.68 14.61
N GLN A 213 -0.24 16.59 14.07
CA GLN A 213 -0.51 17.21 12.78
C GLN A 213 -0.53 16.14 11.67
N TRP A 214 0.51 15.30 11.62
CA TRP A 214 0.59 14.20 10.66
C TRP A 214 -0.58 13.22 10.80
N LEU A 215 -0.92 12.80 12.02
CA LEU A 215 -2.07 11.92 12.25
C LEU A 215 -3.36 12.51 11.69
N VAL A 216 -3.64 13.79 11.99
CA VAL A 216 -4.85 14.47 11.53
C VAL A 216 -4.87 14.64 10.01
N GLU A 217 -3.73 14.99 9.40
CA GLU A 217 -3.63 15.12 7.95
C GLU A 217 -3.83 13.79 7.24
N MET A 218 -3.14 12.72 7.68
CA MET A 218 -3.30 11.37 7.14
C MET A 218 -4.75 10.88 7.23
N LEU A 219 -5.41 11.09 8.36
CA LEU A 219 -6.79 10.67 8.56
C LEU A 219 -7.78 11.52 7.74
N ARG A 220 -7.72 12.85 7.86
CA ARG A 220 -8.75 13.74 7.29
C ARG A 220 -8.59 13.96 5.81
N ARG A 221 -7.36 14.03 5.31
CA ARG A 221 -7.09 14.30 3.88
C ARG A 221 -6.97 13.02 3.08
N PHE A 222 -6.33 11.99 3.63
CA PHE A 222 -5.99 10.78 2.87
C PHE A 222 -6.77 9.54 3.30
N ASN A 223 -7.62 9.63 4.34
CA ASN A 223 -8.36 8.49 4.88
C ASN A 223 -7.45 7.33 5.33
N LEU A 224 -6.24 7.65 5.79
CA LEU A 224 -5.26 6.70 6.31
C LEU A 224 -5.28 6.69 7.83
N PHE A 225 -5.34 5.51 8.42
CA PHE A 225 -5.44 5.30 9.86
C PHE A 225 -4.08 4.88 10.40
N PHE A 226 -3.31 5.88 10.83
CA PHE A 226 -2.04 5.64 11.50
C PHE A 226 -2.23 5.50 13.01
N SER A 227 -1.39 4.67 13.63
CA SER A 227 -1.32 4.49 15.07
C SER A 227 -0.08 5.23 15.60
N ILE A 228 -0.27 6.06 16.64
CA ILE A 228 0.85 6.71 17.33
C ILE A 228 1.53 5.70 18.23
N PHE A 229 2.85 5.62 18.14
CA PHE A 229 3.69 4.78 18.98
C PHE A 229 4.61 5.65 19.85
N ASP A 230 4.43 5.49 21.15
CA ASP A 230 5.33 5.94 22.21
C ASP A 230 5.72 4.72 23.08
N GLU A 231 6.58 4.93 24.08
CA GLU A 231 7.05 3.84 24.94
C GLU A 231 5.88 3.18 25.71
N GLN A 232 4.92 3.99 26.18
CA GLN A 232 3.75 3.50 26.91
C GLN A 232 2.87 2.58 26.04
N ARG A 233 2.64 2.97 24.79
CA ARG A 233 1.89 2.18 23.80
C ARG A 233 2.62 0.89 23.48
N CYS A 234 3.95 0.93 23.32
CA CYS A 234 4.76 -0.27 23.07
C CYS A 234 4.66 -1.27 24.22
N LEU A 235 4.77 -0.81 25.46
CA LEU A 235 4.59 -1.64 26.66
C LEU A 235 3.19 -2.24 26.73
N ALA A 236 2.16 -1.41 26.54
CA ALA A 236 0.77 -1.86 26.55
C ALA A 236 0.48 -2.94 25.49
N ILE A 237 1.06 -2.82 24.29
CA ILE A 237 0.93 -3.84 23.24
C ILE A 237 1.59 -5.15 23.67
N ILE A 238 2.80 -5.10 24.22
CA ILE A 238 3.52 -6.31 24.70
C ILE A 238 2.76 -7.00 25.84
N GLU A 239 2.14 -6.23 26.74
CA GLU A 239 1.35 -6.79 27.84
C GLU A 239 0.00 -7.37 27.40
N SER A 240 -0.61 -6.79 26.36
CA SER A 240 -1.96 -7.15 25.92
C SER A 240 -2.01 -8.14 24.75
N THR A 241 -0.88 -8.41 24.09
CA THR A 241 -0.81 -9.25 22.90
C THR A 241 0.37 -10.21 22.96
N ASP A 242 0.27 -11.35 22.29
CA ASP A 242 1.36 -12.33 22.18
C ASP A 242 2.48 -11.89 21.20
N PHE A 243 2.44 -10.65 20.71
CA PHE A 243 3.46 -10.14 19.80
C PHE A 243 4.77 -9.86 20.56
N SER A 244 5.82 -10.61 20.23
CA SER A 244 7.17 -10.34 20.76
C SER A 244 7.73 -8.98 20.32
N ASN A 245 7.23 -8.44 19.20
CA ASN A 245 7.61 -7.14 18.67
C ASN A 245 6.36 -6.25 18.53
N PRO A 246 6.26 -5.13 19.28
CA PRO A 246 5.08 -4.29 19.28
C PRO A 246 4.81 -3.64 17.91
N PHE A 247 5.84 -3.40 17.10
CA PHE A 247 5.71 -2.80 15.76
C PHE A 247 5.05 -3.75 14.75
N ASN A 248 4.89 -5.04 15.07
CA ASN A 248 4.16 -6.00 14.23
C ASN A 248 2.64 -5.98 14.46
N ALA A 249 2.17 -5.36 15.55
CA ALA A 249 0.74 -5.27 15.85
C ALA A 249 0.00 -4.37 14.86
N GLU A 250 0.68 -3.37 14.29
CA GLU A 250 0.11 -2.36 13.40
C GLU A 250 0.88 -2.28 12.09
N GLN A 251 0.22 -1.82 11.02
CA GLN A 251 0.82 -1.69 9.68
C GLN A 251 1.24 -0.25 9.35
N GLN A 252 0.61 0.74 9.97
CA GLN A 252 0.82 2.16 9.69
C GLN A 252 1.13 2.86 11.01
N ILE A 253 2.38 3.28 11.20
CA ILE A 253 2.89 3.80 12.47
C ILE A 253 3.45 5.22 12.31
N ILE A 254 3.14 6.09 13.27
CA ILE A 254 3.77 7.41 13.46
C ILE A 254 4.46 7.41 14.82
N CYS A 255 5.72 7.83 14.89
CA CYS A 255 6.46 7.97 16.15
C CYS A 255 7.51 9.11 16.08
N SER A 256 7.97 9.56 17.24
CA SER A 256 9.17 10.40 17.33
C SER A 256 10.45 9.58 17.14
N LEU A 257 11.51 10.23 16.67
CA LEU A 257 12.84 9.63 16.64
C LEU A 257 13.38 9.38 18.06
N ASP A 258 12.98 10.21 19.02
CA ASP A 258 13.39 10.11 20.43
C ASP A 258 13.05 8.75 21.05
N LEU A 259 11.97 8.10 20.58
CA LEU A 259 11.60 6.75 21.02
C LEU A 259 12.73 5.74 20.84
N PHE A 260 13.53 5.91 19.78
CA PHE A 260 14.63 5.02 19.44
C PHE A 260 15.94 5.43 20.10
N THR A 261 16.19 6.73 20.23
CA THR A 261 17.34 7.27 20.96
C THR A 261 17.28 6.91 22.45
N ASP A 262 16.12 7.04 23.07
CA ASP A 262 15.95 6.77 24.50
C ASP A 262 15.92 5.26 24.82
N ASN A 263 15.53 4.41 23.85
CA ASN A 263 15.32 2.98 24.07
C ASN A 263 15.94 2.12 22.95
N PRO A 264 17.20 1.67 23.10
CA PRO A 264 17.87 0.81 22.11
C PRO A 264 17.12 -0.49 21.79
N GLN A 265 16.39 -1.05 22.78
CA GLN A 265 15.55 -2.23 22.55
C GLN A 265 14.42 -1.96 21.56
N ARG A 266 13.82 -0.76 21.58
CA ARG A 266 12.78 -0.37 20.60
C ARG A 266 13.37 -0.20 19.23
N PHE A 267 14.60 0.30 19.15
CA PHE A 267 15.31 0.42 17.89
C PHE A 267 15.55 -0.94 17.20
N GLU A 268 16.04 -1.95 17.94
CA GLU A 268 16.16 -3.32 17.41
C GLU A 268 14.80 -3.87 16.94
N GLN A 269 13.74 -3.63 17.71
CA GLN A 269 12.39 -4.06 17.36
C GLN A 269 11.89 -3.40 16.06
N VAL A 270 12.07 -2.10 15.87
CA VAL A 270 11.59 -1.42 14.65
C VAL A 270 12.38 -1.82 13.41
N ILE A 271 13.68 -2.10 13.55
CA ILE A 271 14.55 -2.64 12.49
C ILE A 271 14.02 -3.97 11.99
N HIS A 272 13.61 -4.86 12.88
CA HIS A 272 13.09 -6.19 12.53
C HIS A 272 11.63 -6.20 12.08
N ALA A 273 10.97 -5.04 11.97
CA ALA A 273 9.54 -4.95 11.63
C ALA A 273 9.24 -4.80 10.12
N GLU A 274 10.25 -4.94 9.25
CA GLU A 274 10.19 -4.95 7.78
C GLU A 274 9.27 -3.88 7.15
N TRP A 275 9.83 -2.69 6.88
CA TRP A 275 9.08 -1.56 6.34
C TRP A 275 9.15 -1.47 4.81
N ASP A 276 8.00 -1.29 4.16
CA ASP A 276 7.97 -1.04 2.71
C ASP A 276 8.30 0.43 2.40
N LEU A 277 7.87 1.36 3.26
CA LEU A 277 8.07 2.79 3.09
C LEU A 277 8.40 3.45 4.43
N LEU A 278 9.55 4.10 4.50
CA LEU A 278 9.98 4.96 5.59
C LEU A 278 9.81 6.42 5.17
N ILE A 279 9.23 7.24 6.05
CA ILE A 279 9.11 8.68 5.89
C ILE A 279 9.81 9.34 7.07
N VAL A 280 10.70 10.29 6.80
CA VAL A 280 11.37 11.09 7.83
C VAL A 280 11.09 12.56 7.54
N ASP A 281 10.34 13.20 8.43
CA ASP A 281 10.08 14.64 8.37
C ASP A 281 11.16 15.44 9.10
N GLU A 282 11.35 16.68 8.68
CA GLU A 282 12.41 17.57 9.14
C GLU A 282 13.80 16.91 9.16
N ALA A 283 14.12 16.19 8.08
CA ALA A 283 15.41 15.50 7.89
C ALA A 283 16.64 16.43 7.91
N HIS A 284 16.43 17.76 7.99
CA HIS A 284 17.50 18.74 8.19
C HIS A 284 18.06 18.73 9.64
N HIS A 285 17.36 18.12 10.60
CA HIS A 285 17.85 17.95 11.97
C HIS A 285 18.86 16.81 12.13
N LEU A 286 19.00 15.94 11.13
CA LEU A 286 19.96 14.84 11.15
C LEU A 286 21.38 15.40 10.96
N GLY A 287 22.14 15.46 12.06
CA GLY A 287 23.49 16.01 12.08
C GLY A 287 24.50 15.06 11.45
N TRP A 288 25.20 15.53 10.41
CA TRP A 288 26.27 14.77 9.77
C TRP A 288 27.38 15.69 9.31
N SER A 289 28.62 15.33 9.65
CA SER A 289 29.84 15.84 9.07
C SER A 289 30.81 14.67 8.82
N THR A 290 31.91 14.94 8.10
CA THR A 290 32.96 13.93 7.87
C THR A 290 33.64 13.47 9.15
N GLU A 291 33.61 14.29 10.20
CA GLU A 291 34.30 14.04 11.47
C GLU A 291 33.34 13.59 12.59
N GLN A 292 32.06 13.96 12.51
CA GLN A 292 31.07 13.71 13.55
C GLN A 292 29.73 13.30 12.92
N VAL A 293 29.19 12.16 13.33
CA VAL A 293 27.87 11.68 12.93
C VAL A 293 26.98 11.70 14.17
N SER A 294 25.78 12.27 14.06
CA SER A 294 24.83 12.28 15.17
C SER A 294 24.19 10.90 15.33
N GLU A 295 23.81 10.55 16.56
CA GLU A 295 23.15 9.28 16.87
C GLU A 295 21.86 9.13 16.05
N GLU A 296 21.08 10.21 15.92
CA GLU A 296 19.87 10.28 15.12
C GLU A 296 20.11 9.90 13.66
N TYR A 297 21.20 10.40 13.06
CA TYR A 297 21.57 10.07 11.68
C TYR A 297 21.92 8.58 11.55
N GLU A 298 22.66 8.00 12.50
CA GLU A 298 23.01 6.58 12.48
C GLU A 298 21.77 5.69 12.59
N LEU A 299 20.83 6.03 13.47
CA LEU A 299 19.57 5.31 13.63
C LEU A 299 18.76 5.33 12.33
N VAL A 300 18.58 6.52 11.73
CA VAL A 300 17.86 6.66 10.46
C VAL A 300 18.59 5.95 9.32
N SER A 301 19.92 5.97 9.28
CA SER A 301 20.73 5.29 8.26
C SER A 301 20.50 3.77 8.28
N GLN A 302 20.46 3.15 9.45
CA GLN A 302 20.17 1.72 9.58
C GLN A 302 18.73 1.39 9.15
N LEU A 303 17.75 2.20 9.53
CA LEU A 303 16.36 2.05 9.10
C LEU A 303 16.19 2.26 7.59
N ALA A 304 16.90 3.23 7.02
CA ALA A 304 16.94 3.51 5.59
C ALA A 304 17.50 2.33 4.78
N ASN A 305 18.46 1.59 5.33
CA ASN A 305 19.07 0.44 4.66
C ASN A 305 18.13 -0.78 4.61
N ILE A 306 17.25 -0.92 5.60
CA ILE A 306 16.31 -2.05 5.69
C ILE A 306 15.00 -1.75 4.96
N SER A 307 14.56 -0.49 4.98
CA SER A 307 13.35 -0.06 4.28
C SER A 307 13.54 -0.07 2.77
N LYS A 308 12.53 -0.56 2.05
CA LYS A 308 12.56 -0.59 0.58
C LYS A 308 12.51 0.82 0.00
N GLY A 309 11.50 1.60 0.38
CA GLY A 309 11.33 3.00 0.02
C GLY A 309 11.67 3.96 1.17
N LEU A 310 12.13 5.16 0.81
CA LEU A 310 12.51 6.23 1.73
C LEU A 310 12.04 7.59 1.19
N LEU A 311 11.21 8.30 1.95
CA LEU A 311 10.85 9.69 1.68
C LEU A 311 11.47 10.57 2.76
N LEU A 312 12.38 11.44 2.36
CA LEU A 312 12.95 12.46 3.24
C LEU A 312 12.25 13.78 2.95
N LEU A 313 11.66 14.40 3.97
CA LEU A 313 11.10 15.74 3.87
C LEU A 313 12.01 16.69 4.61
N THR A 314 12.38 17.79 3.96
CA THR A 314 13.35 18.72 4.51
C THR A 314 13.02 20.15 4.09
N ALA A 315 13.32 21.11 4.95
CA ALA A 315 13.43 22.50 4.53
C ALA A 315 14.60 22.66 3.55
N THR A 316 14.59 23.74 2.77
CA THR A 316 15.55 24.00 1.68
C THR A 316 17.00 23.77 2.12
N PRO A 317 17.76 22.87 1.44
CA PRO A 317 19.07 22.40 1.88
C PRO A 317 20.16 23.48 1.95
N GLU A 318 20.05 24.55 1.17
CA GLU A 318 21.05 25.65 1.10
C GLU A 318 21.27 26.35 2.45
N GLN A 319 20.29 26.32 3.35
CA GLN A 319 20.41 26.92 4.68
C GLN A 319 21.32 26.12 5.63
N PHE A 320 21.58 24.84 5.32
CA PHE A 320 22.28 23.90 6.21
C PHE A 320 23.63 23.42 5.67
N GLY A 321 24.10 23.99 4.56
CA GLY A 321 25.39 23.69 3.95
C GLY A 321 25.43 22.41 3.11
N LYS A 322 26.51 22.27 2.32
CA LYS A 322 26.70 21.18 1.35
C LYS A 322 26.85 19.81 2.02
N GLU A 323 27.50 19.74 3.19
CA GLU A 323 27.69 18.51 3.96
C GLU A 323 26.34 17.92 4.40
N SER A 324 25.45 18.75 4.95
CA SER A 324 24.12 18.30 5.37
C SER A 324 23.28 17.81 4.18
N HIS A 325 23.42 18.44 3.01
CA HIS A 325 22.73 17.99 1.81
C HIS A 325 23.25 16.63 1.32
N PHE A 326 24.58 16.48 1.27
CA PHE A 326 25.24 15.22 0.94
C PHE A 326 24.81 14.08 1.86
N ALA A 327 24.74 14.33 3.17
CA ALA A 327 24.30 13.34 4.15
C ALA A 327 22.91 12.78 3.84
N ARG A 328 21.95 13.65 3.51
CA ARG A 328 20.59 13.23 3.14
C ARG A 328 20.56 12.44 1.83
N LEU A 329 21.36 12.84 0.84
CA LEU A 329 21.50 12.09 -0.41
C LEU A 329 22.13 10.70 -0.18
N ARG A 330 23.09 10.60 0.73
CA ARG A 330 23.73 9.34 1.14
C ARG A 330 22.75 8.37 1.80
N LEU A 331 21.76 8.85 2.54
CA LEU A 331 20.68 7.99 3.07
C LEU A 331 19.82 7.38 1.95
N LEU A 332 19.68 8.07 0.82
CA LEU A 332 18.90 7.59 -0.33
C LEU A 332 19.69 6.55 -1.12
N ASP A 333 20.98 6.80 -1.36
CA ASP A 333 21.85 5.91 -2.13
C ASP A 333 23.30 6.03 -1.63
N ALA A 334 23.69 5.14 -0.74
CA ALA A 334 25.02 5.14 -0.15
C ALA A 334 26.13 4.74 -1.14
N ASP A 335 25.80 4.00 -2.20
CA ASP A 335 26.76 3.56 -3.22
C ASP A 335 27.08 4.71 -4.19
N LYS A 336 26.06 5.49 -4.57
CA LYS A 336 26.23 6.68 -5.42
C LYS A 336 26.90 7.84 -4.66
N PHE A 337 26.51 8.06 -3.41
CA PHE A 337 26.99 9.17 -2.58
C PHE A 337 27.91 8.67 -1.47
N ASN A 338 29.06 8.11 -1.86
CA ASN A 338 30.05 7.54 -0.94
C ASN A 338 31.17 8.51 -0.54
N ASP A 339 31.48 9.49 -1.40
CA ASP A 339 32.60 10.42 -1.25
C ASP A 339 32.12 11.87 -1.40
N TYR A 340 32.37 12.66 -0.36
CA TYR A 340 31.97 14.07 -0.29
C TYR A 340 32.78 14.96 -1.24
N ASP A 341 34.09 14.72 -1.39
CA ASP A 341 34.93 15.54 -2.28
C ASP A 341 34.52 15.33 -3.74
N ARG A 342 34.21 14.08 -4.10
CA ARG A 342 33.64 13.75 -5.41
C ARG A 342 32.29 14.41 -5.64
N PHE A 343 31.44 14.46 -4.61
CA PHE A 343 30.16 15.16 -4.69
C PHE A 343 30.32 16.65 -4.97
N ILE A 344 31.23 17.35 -4.26
CA ILE A 344 31.51 18.78 -4.53
C ILE A 344 31.98 18.99 -5.96
N GLN A 345 32.88 18.13 -6.46
CA GLN A 345 33.37 18.24 -7.84
C GLN A 345 32.24 18.10 -8.86
N GLN A 346 31.31 17.16 -8.64
CA GLN A 346 30.13 16.98 -9.49
C GLN A 346 29.16 18.15 -9.40
N GLU A 347 28.91 18.67 -8.20
CA GLU A 347 28.01 19.81 -7.99
C GLU A 347 28.49 21.06 -8.74
N ASN A 348 29.81 21.32 -8.73
CA ASN A 348 30.40 22.41 -9.51
C ASN A 348 30.20 22.21 -11.03
N GLN A 349 30.22 20.96 -11.52
CA GLN A 349 29.89 20.67 -12.92
C GLN A 349 28.39 20.90 -13.20
N TYR A 350 27.51 20.61 -12.24
CA TYR A 350 26.08 20.85 -12.39
C TYR A 350 25.72 22.32 -12.45
N GLN A 351 26.42 23.18 -11.70
CA GLN A 351 26.21 24.63 -11.79
C GLN A 351 26.47 25.12 -13.22
N ILE A 352 27.53 24.62 -13.86
CA ILE A 352 27.85 24.94 -15.25
C ILE A 352 26.72 24.47 -16.19
N ILE A 353 26.17 23.26 -15.96
CA ILE A 353 25.04 22.73 -16.76
C ILE A 353 23.76 23.53 -16.53
N ALA A 354 23.48 23.95 -15.30
CA ALA A 354 22.32 24.80 -14.99
C ALA A 354 22.41 26.15 -15.71
N ASP A 355 23.58 26.78 -15.67
CA ASP A 355 23.84 28.03 -16.40
C ASP A 355 23.71 27.83 -17.93
N LEU A 356 24.14 26.68 -18.46
CA LEU A 356 23.94 26.31 -19.88
C LEU A 356 22.44 26.21 -20.21
N ILE A 357 21.65 25.51 -19.40
CA ILE A 357 20.21 25.33 -19.60
C ILE A 357 19.49 26.69 -19.53
N GLU A 358 19.86 27.54 -18.58
CA GLU A 358 19.27 28.88 -18.45
C GLU A 358 19.55 29.74 -19.70
N GLN A 359 20.78 29.71 -20.21
CA GLN A 359 21.14 30.43 -21.43
C GLN A 359 20.43 29.88 -22.68
N ILE A 360 20.25 28.56 -22.80
CA ILE A 360 19.50 27.92 -23.90
C ILE A 360 18.02 28.32 -23.86
N ASN A 361 17.43 28.36 -22.65
CA ASN A 361 16.04 28.77 -22.48
C ASN A 361 15.84 30.28 -22.71
N ALA A 362 16.85 31.09 -22.40
CA ALA A 362 16.85 32.53 -22.62
C ALA A 362 17.21 32.97 -24.06
N ASP A 363 17.47 32.03 -24.98
CA ASP A 363 17.91 32.30 -26.37
C ASP A 363 19.18 33.16 -26.47
N GLN A 364 20.06 33.06 -25.47
CA GLN A 364 21.31 33.80 -25.45
C GLN A 364 22.40 33.04 -26.23
N PRO A 365 23.28 33.74 -26.97
CA PRO A 365 24.40 33.12 -27.66
C PRO A 365 25.40 32.56 -26.64
N LEU A 366 25.59 31.24 -26.67
CA LEU A 366 26.53 30.52 -25.80
C LEU A 366 27.98 30.83 -26.19
N SER A 367 28.85 30.94 -25.18
CA SER A 367 30.29 31.09 -25.39
C SER A 367 30.91 29.83 -26.01
N ASP A 368 31.99 29.97 -26.78
CA ASP A 368 32.66 28.82 -27.42
C ASP A 368 33.19 27.77 -26.41
N ASN A 369 33.46 28.19 -25.16
CA ASN A 369 33.85 27.28 -24.07
C ASN A 369 32.67 26.48 -23.51
N MET A 370 31.48 27.06 -23.50
CA MET A 370 30.25 26.41 -23.09
C MET A 370 29.77 25.40 -24.14
N LEU A 371 29.91 25.74 -25.43
CA LEU A 371 29.61 24.83 -26.54
C LEU A 371 30.54 23.61 -26.59
N SER A 372 31.81 23.76 -26.22
CA SER A 372 32.76 22.63 -26.14
C SER A 372 32.44 21.71 -24.96
N GLN A 373 32.02 22.25 -23.81
CA GLN A 373 31.55 21.47 -22.67
C GLN A 373 30.25 20.72 -22.99
N LEU A 374 29.32 21.35 -23.72
CA LEU A 374 28.08 20.71 -24.16
C LEU A 374 28.37 19.53 -25.12
N ARG A 375 29.34 19.68 -26.05
CA ARG A 375 29.84 18.56 -26.87
C ARG A 375 30.51 17.44 -26.07
N ALA A 376 31.17 17.79 -24.98
CA ALA A 376 31.86 16.81 -24.13
C ALA A 376 30.88 15.99 -23.29
N LEU A 377 29.74 16.59 -22.90
CA LEU A 377 28.66 15.92 -22.17
C LEU A 377 27.76 15.11 -23.10
N GLU A 378 27.51 15.61 -24.31
CA GLU A 378 26.53 15.06 -25.24
C GLU A 378 27.09 15.01 -26.67
N SER A 379 27.31 13.80 -27.19
CA SER A 379 27.82 13.60 -28.55
C SER A 379 26.75 13.77 -29.64
N ASN A 380 25.46 13.78 -29.29
CA ASN A 380 24.34 13.75 -30.24
C ASN A 380 23.64 15.12 -30.44
N ILE A 381 24.10 16.17 -29.77
CA ILE A 381 23.48 17.51 -29.90
C ILE A 381 24.12 18.26 -31.07
N ASP A 382 23.26 18.79 -31.96
CA ASP A 382 23.68 19.56 -33.12
C ASP A 382 24.06 21.00 -32.72
N VAL A 383 25.34 21.16 -32.38
CA VAL A 383 25.90 22.35 -31.72
C VAL A 383 25.81 23.62 -32.58
N GLU A 384 25.66 23.48 -33.90
CA GLU A 384 25.42 24.62 -34.81
C GLU A 384 24.03 25.23 -34.62
N GLN A 385 22.99 24.42 -34.39
CA GLN A 385 21.62 24.91 -34.15
C GLN A 385 21.51 25.63 -32.79
N VAL A 386 22.22 25.10 -31.79
CA VAL A 386 22.36 25.71 -30.46
C VAL A 386 23.08 27.06 -30.55
N LYS A 387 24.16 27.15 -31.35
CA LYS A 387 24.94 28.38 -31.54
C LYS A 387 24.17 29.49 -32.25
N HIS A 388 23.21 29.15 -33.11
CA HIS A 388 22.38 30.09 -33.86
C HIS A 388 21.02 30.40 -33.20
N ALA A 389 20.74 29.90 -31.99
CA ALA A 389 19.46 30.09 -31.28
C ALA A 389 18.23 29.73 -32.16
N THR A 390 18.35 28.68 -32.98
CA THR A 390 17.29 28.26 -33.93
C THR A 390 16.52 27.01 -33.47
N LEU A 391 16.72 26.59 -32.22
CA LEU A 391 16.07 25.42 -31.64
C LEU A 391 14.57 25.63 -31.48
N SER A 392 13.78 24.65 -31.91
CA SER A 392 12.36 24.59 -31.58
C SER A 392 12.14 24.37 -30.08
N ALA A 393 11.01 24.82 -29.55
CA ALA A 393 10.65 24.61 -28.13
C ALA A 393 10.66 23.12 -27.73
N GLN A 394 10.36 22.22 -28.67
CA GLN A 394 10.38 20.78 -28.43
C GLN A 394 11.82 20.25 -28.28
N GLN A 395 12.75 20.68 -29.13
CA GLN A 395 14.17 20.30 -29.02
C GLN A 395 14.81 20.86 -27.74
N LYS A 396 14.45 22.09 -27.33
CA LYS A 396 14.91 22.66 -26.05
C LYS A 396 14.46 21.80 -24.87
N ASN A 397 13.20 21.36 -24.87
CA ASN A 397 12.67 20.49 -23.82
C ASN A 397 13.36 19.11 -23.82
N GLU A 398 13.61 18.52 -24.98
CA GLU A 398 14.33 17.24 -25.08
C GLU A 398 15.76 17.33 -24.56
N ILE A 399 16.51 18.38 -24.94
CA ILE A 399 17.87 18.62 -24.45
C ILE A 399 17.87 18.87 -22.93
N THR A 400 16.95 19.71 -22.45
CA THR A 400 16.83 19.99 -21.01
C THR A 400 16.49 18.73 -20.23
N HIS A 401 15.54 17.93 -20.72
CA HIS A 401 15.17 16.67 -20.10
C HIS A 401 16.34 15.69 -20.09
N HIS A 402 17.09 15.56 -21.19
CA HIS A 402 18.22 14.63 -21.28
C HIS A 402 19.38 15.04 -20.36
N LEU A 403 19.72 16.33 -20.31
CA LEU A 403 20.73 16.86 -19.38
C LEU A 403 20.32 16.64 -17.91
N LEU A 404 19.05 16.86 -17.58
CA LEU A 404 18.52 16.56 -16.25
C LEU A 404 18.50 15.05 -15.94
N ASP A 405 18.32 14.20 -16.95
CA ASP A 405 18.25 12.75 -16.76
C ASP A 405 19.64 12.11 -16.53
N CYS A 406 20.64 12.55 -17.29
CA CYS A 406 22.00 12.03 -17.22
C CYS A 406 22.83 12.66 -16.10
N HIS A 407 22.60 13.93 -15.82
CA HIS A 407 23.42 14.73 -14.92
C HIS A 407 22.63 15.39 -13.79
N GLY A 408 21.31 15.18 -13.68
CA GLY A 408 20.56 15.73 -12.56
C GLY A 408 20.61 14.88 -11.30
N THR A 409 20.49 15.55 -10.15
CA THR A 409 19.88 14.96 -8.95
C THR A 409 18.35 14.89 -9.08
N GLY A 410 17.76 15.43 -10.15
CA GLY A 410 16.31 15.63 -10.32
C GLY A 410 15.44 14.38 -10.22
N ARG A 411 15.98 13.18 -10.51
CA ARG A 411 15.24 11.94 -10.25
C ARG A 411 15.06 11.64 -8.77
N VAL A 412 15.93 12.14 -7.91
CA VAL A 412 16.01 11.80 -6.47
C VAL A 412 15.65 13.01 -5.59
N LEU A 413 15.84 14.23 -6.08
CA LEU A 413 15.56 15.47 -5.38
C LEU A 413 14.50 16.28 -6.12
N PHE A 414 13.41 16.61 -5.43
CA PHE A 414 12.42 17.56 -5.90
C PHE A 414 12.49 18.83 -5.07
N ARG A 415 12.57 19.97 -5.75
CA ARG A 415 12.59 21.30 -5.16
C ARG A 415 11.83 22.26 -6.04
N ASN A 416 10.72 22.76 -5.53
CA ASN A 416 10.00 23.91 -6.07
C ASN A 416 10.25 25.15 -5.21
N THR A 417 10.30 26.31 -5.86
CA THR A 417 10.40 27.64 -5.26
C THR A 417 9.19 28.48 -5.68
N ARG A 418 8.81 29.47 -4.87
CA ARG A 418 7.65 30.34 -5.13
C ARG A 418 7.71 31.17 -6.40
#